data_AF-A0A6P1ECI6-F1
#
_entry.id   AF-A0A6P1ECI6-F1
#
_cell.length_a   1.000
_cell.length_b   1.000
_cell.length_c   1.000
_cell.angle_alpha   90.00
_cell.angle_beta   90.00
_cell.angle_gamma   90.00
#
_symmetry.space_group_name_H-M   'P 1'
#
loop_
_entity.id
_entity.type
_entity.pdbx_description
1 polymer ?
#
loop_
_entity_poly.entity_id
_entity_poly.type
_entity_poly.pdbx_seq_one_letter_code
_entity_poly.pdbx_strand_id
1 'polypeptide(L)'
;MDIYNKYTWTSGKADAAIYYTNTNKNAYIWNSRFNKKLHNLKNYPYTTWYISRSFVRKNKVYYSISNGGKVKGVVWHGYVTPAVVKNLNSFNSDSDYLSYLNTDKSQKLSRALLKLIPNANVSLNLSQQASMNKITDYQNIINLGTVSGTVTEGAITHKTIVHDFLMGFSATNAAKAKTAGKMLAAKGYTSDKLASLMSQGYQVGIYVNDGAATSVGKSGYPSTISFKSSVQNNMAFVIAKPKEN
;
A
#
# COMPACT_ATOMS: atom_id res chain seq x y z
N MET A 1 -4.82 -14.40 38.32
CA MET A 1 -5.29 -14.59 36.93
C MET A 1 -5.07 -13.26 36.23
N ASP A 2 -3.93 -13.11 35.54
CA ASP A 2 -3.54 -11.85 34.92
C ASP A 2 -4.49 -11.51 33.77
N ILE A 3 -5.30 -10.48 33.97
CA ILE A 3 -6.14 -9.90 32.93
C ILE A 3 -5.19 -9.20 31.96
N TYR A 4 -4.69 -9.91 30.96
CA TYR A 4 -4.06 -9.31 29.79
C TYR A 4 -5.02 -8.25 29.26
N ASN A 5 -4.68 -6.97 29.47
CA ASN A 5 -5.49 -5.87 29.00
C ASN A 5 -5.44 -5.89 27.46
N LYS A 6 -6.49 -6.48 26.84
CA LYS A 6 -6.63 -6.68 25.38
C LYS A 6 -6.50 -5.41 24.53
N TYR A 7 -6.45 -4.25 25.18
CA TYR A 7 -6.33 -2.92 24.60
C TYR A 7 -4.88 -2.39 24.54
N THR A 8 -3.93 -3.13 25.11
CA THR A 8 -2.51 -2.81 25.03
C THR A 8 -1.87 -3.73 24.00
N TRP A 9 -1.36 -3.13 22.93
CA TRP A 9 -0.62 -3.83 21.88
C TRP A 9 0.66 -3.06 21.61
N THR A 10 1.75 -3.76 21.34
CA THR A 10 3.03 -3.20 20.94
C THR A 10 3.59 -4.04 19.80
N SER A 11 4.14 -3.38 18.80
CA SER A 11 4.87 -4.05 17.73
C SER A 11 6.28 -3.49 17.60
N GLY A 12 7.17 -4.31 17.04
CA GLY A 12 8.39 -3.79 16.44
C GLY A 12 8.06 -2.78 15.34
N LYS A 13 9.03 -1.94 14.98
CA LYS A 13 8.88 -0.96 13.88
C LYS A 13 8.57 -1.65 12.54
N ALA A 14 9.04 -2.89 12.35
CA ALA A 14 8.80 -3.70 11.16
C ALA A 14 7.34 -4.20 11.05
N ASP A 15 6.65 -4.40 12.18
CA ASP A 15 5.28 -4.94 12.22
C ASP A 15 4.24 -3.86 12.57
N ALA A 16 4.61 -2.58 12.37
CA ALA A 16 3.73 -1.46 12.69
C ALA A 16 2.53 -1.44 11.74
N ALA A 17 1.33 -1.51 12.33
CA ALA A 17 0.10 -1.48 11.54
C ALA A 17 -0.07 -0.14 10.83
N ILE A 18 -0.48 -0.19 9.56
CA ILE A 18 -0.69 0.99 8.73
C ILE A 18 -2.11 1.51 8.90
N TYR A 19 -2.23 2.82 9.13
CA TYR A 19 -3.50 3.53 9.29
C TYR A 19 -3.52 4.79 8.43
N TYR A 20 -4.71 5.32 8.16
CA TYR A 20 -4.92 6.61 7.49
C TYR A 20 -5.68 7.58 8.38
N THR A 21 -5.41 8.88 8.19
CA THR A 21 -6.25 9.93 8.75
C THR A 21 -7.71 9.73 8.31
N ASN A 22 -8.62 9.76 9.28
CA ASN A 22 -10.06 9.55 9.08
C ASN A 22 -10.92 10.73 9.52
N THR A 23 -10.36 11.93 9.54
CA THR A 23 -11.07 13.14 9.99
C THR A 23 -10.57 14.37 9.24
N ASN A 24 -11.50 15.27 8.93
CA ASN A 24 -11.23 16.63 8.47
C ASN A 24 -11.45 17.68 9.59
N LYS A 25 -11.91 17.25 10.77
CA LYS A 25 -12.12 18.11 11.94
C LYS A 25 -10.83 18.27 12.73
N ASN A 26 -10.79 19.28 13.62
CA ASN A 26 -9.69 19.45 14.56
C ASN A 26 -9.50 18.17 15.39
N ALA A 27 -8.35 17.53 15.19
CA ALA A 27 -8.00 16.26 15.81
C ALA A 27 -6.49 16.27 16.06
N TYR A 28 -6.07 16.14 17.31
CA TYR A 28 -4.69 16.45 17.67
C TYR A 28 -3.84 15.22 17.91
N ILE A 29 -2.60 15.28 17.43
CA ILE A 29 -1.50 14.44 17.89
C ILE A 29 -0.91 15.13 19.11
N TRP A 30 -0.88 14.43 20.23
CA TRP A 30 -0.35 14.91 21.50
C TRP A 30 1.05 14.37 21.75
N ASN A 31 1.80 15.02 22.63
CA ASN A 31 2.95 14.38 23.25
C ASN A 31 2.51 13.25 24.21
N SER A 32 3.43 12.37 24.60
CA SER A 32 3.14 11.24 25.49
C SER A 32 2.59 11.65 26.86
N ARG A 33 2.91 12.87 27.31
CA ARG A 33 2.40 13.46 28.56
C ARG A 33 1.01 14.08 28.43
N PHE A 34 0.43 14.15 27.22
CA PHE A 34 -0.89 14.73 26.94
C PHE A 34 -1.08 16.19 27.42
N ASN A 35 -0.01 16.97 27.52
CA ASN A 35 -0.07 18.39 27.92
C ASN A 35 0.26 19.36 26.77
N LYS A 36 0.71 18.84 25.61
CA LYS A 36 1.02 19.63 24.43
C LYS A 36 0.42 19.01 23.17
N LYS A 37 -0.32 19.82 22.41
CA LYS A 37 -0.75 19.51 21.04
C LYS A 37 0.46 19.71 20.13
N LEU A 38 0.92 18.65 19.48
CA LEU A 38 2.07 18.69 18.57
C LEU A 38 1.65 19.01 17.13
N HIS A 39 0.58 18.35 16.68
CA HIS A 39 0.08 18.47 15.30
C HIS A 39 -1.44 18.37 15.27
N ASN A 40 -2.05 18.88 14.20
CA ASN A 40 -3.49 18.74 13.94
C ASN A 40 -3.69 17.90 12.67
N LEU A 41 -4.33 16.74 12.81
CA LEU A 41 -4.58 15.76 11.76
C LEU A 41 -5.37 16.32 10.57
N LYS A 42 -6.15 17.39 10.73
CA LYS A 42 -6.81 18.03 9.59
C LYS A 42 -5.81 18.54 8.53
N ASN A 43 -4.58 18.84 8.93
CA ASN A 43 -3.48 19.26 8.05
C ASN A 43 -2.74 18.07 7.42
N TYR A 44 -3.16 16.84 7.73
CA TYR A 44 -2.57 15.59 7.26
C TYR A 44 -3.64 14.70 6.59
N PRO A 45 -4.43 15.22 5.63
CA PRO A 45 -5.41 14.42 4.94
C PRO A 45 -4.71 13.29 4.21
N TYR A 46 -5.30 12.10 4.24
CA TYR A 46 -4.76 10.90 3.58
C TYR A 46 -3.32 10.55 3.98
N THR A 47 -2.79 11.04 5.10
CA THR A 47 -1.45 10.67 5.56
C THR A 47 -1.44 9.24 6.09
N THR A 48 -0.38 8.49 5.75
CA THR A 48 -0.11 7.14 6.24
C THR A 48 0.53 7.22 7.62
N TRP A 49 -0.02 6.50 8.60
CA TRP A 49 0.46 6.44 9.98
C TRP A 49 0.88 5.02 10.32
N TYR A 50 2.09 4.88 10.84
CA TYR A 50 2.59 3.63 11.42
C TYR A 50 2.25 3.62 12.90
N ILE A 51 1.42 2.67 13.31
CA ILE A 51 1.03 2.48 14.70
C ILE A 51 1.96 1.45 15.32
N SER A 52 2.69 1.83 16.37
CA SER A 52 3.61 0.93 17.08
C SER A 52 3.10 0.51 18.45
N ARG A 53 2.10 1.21 18.98
CA ARG A 53 1.51 0.90 20.28
C ARG A 53 0.07 1.35 20.37
N SER A 54 -0.77 0.59 21.07
CA SER A 54 -2.05 1.04 21.61
C SER A 54 -2.08 0.95 23.14
N PHE A 55 -2.85 1.83 23.77
CA PHE A 55 -3.04 1.85 25.23
C PHE A 55 -4.34 2.57 25.61
N VAL A 56 -4.84 2.33 26.83
CA VAL A 56 -6.03 2.99 27.37
C VAL A 56 -5.63 4.15 28.28
N ARG A 57 -6.29 5.30 28.13
CA ARG A 57 -6.21 6.44 29.04
C ARG A 57 -7.59 7.03 29.23
N LYS A 58 -8.03 7.18 30.49
CA LYS A 58 -9.37 7.71 30.83
C LYS A 58 -10.50 7.05 30.01
N ASN A 59 -10.50 5.71 29.98
CA ASN A 59 -11.44 4.85 29.24
C ASN A 59 -11.48 5.07 27.71
N LYS A 60 -10.46 5.70 27.12
CA LYS A 60 -10.31 5.87 25.67
C LYS A 60 -9.04 5.19 25.18
N VAL A 61 -9.11 4.60 23.99
CA VAL A 61 -7.94 3.99 23.34
C VAL A 61 -7.13 5.06 22.60
N TYR A 62 -5.82 5.02 22.78
CA TYR A 62 -4.88 5.90 22.10
C TYR A 62 -3.82 5.06 21.39
N TYR A 63 -3.31 5.62 20.31
CA TYR A 63 -2.24 5.03 19.52
C TYR A 63 -1.00 5.90 19.55
N SER A 64 0.16 5.27 19.69
CA SER A 64 1.44 5.88 19.33
C SER A 64 1.61 5.79 17.82
N ILE A 65 1.76 6.94 17.16
CA ILE A 65 1.77 7.05 15.70
C ILE A 65 3.03 7.75 15.20
N SER A 66 3.44 7.40 13.99
CA SER A 66 4.57 7.99 13.28
C SER A 66 4.28 8.09 11.78
N ASN A 67 4.74 9.16 11.12
CA ASN A 67 4.89 9.23 9.67
C ASN A 67 6.40 9.32 9.35
N GLY A 68 7.06 8.16 9.21
CA GLY A 68 8.48 8.09 8.86
C GLY A 68 9.42 8.83 9.82
N GLY A 69 9.02 9.01 11.09
CA GLY A 69 9.80 9.74 12.10
C GLY A 69 9.66 11.27 12.08
N LYS A 70 9.13 11.86 11.00
CA LYS A 70 8.96 13.33 10.85
C LYS A 70 7.86 13.89 11.75
N VAL A 71 6.73 13.17 11.81
CA VAL A 71 5.59 13.51 12.66
C VAL A 71 5.32 12.33 13.57
N LYS A 72 5.34 12.54 14.89
CA LYS A 72 5.12 11.49 15.88
C LYS A 72 4.39 11.99 17.13
N GLY A 73 3.71 11.08 17.81
CA GLY A 73 3.05 11.36 19.09
C GLY A 73 1.95 10.35 19.37
N VAL A 74 0.96 10.75 20.15
CA VAL A 74 -0.19 9.91 20.49
C VAL A 74 -1.49 10.52 20.01
N VAL A 75 -2.39 9.69 19.47
CA VAL A 75 -3.68 10.13 18.93
C VAL A 75 -4.81 9.25 19.44
N TRP A 76 -6.01 9.81 19.57
CA TRP A 76 -7.20 9.01 19.85
C TRP A 76 -7.51 8.11 18.64
N HIS A 77 -7.78 6.83 18.90
CA HIS A 77 -7.90 5.82 17.84
C HIS A 77 -8.97 6.15 16.80
N GLY A 78 -10.08 6.81 17.18
CA GLY A 78 -11.18 7.14 16.26
C GLY A 78 -10.86 8.24 15.24
N TYR A 79 -9.70 8.90 15.31
CA TYR A 79 -9.25 9.84 14.28
C TYR A 79 -8.48 9.18 13.13
N VAL A 80 -8.20 7.88 13.24
CA VAL A 80 -7.50 7.11 12.22
C VAL A 80 -8.28 5.84 11.91
N THR A 81 -8.11 5.32 10.70
CA THR A 81 -8.74 4.06 10.25
C THR A 81 -7.66 3.12 9.75
N PRO A 82 -7.73 1.80 10.01
CA PRO A 82 -6.73 0.87 9.51
C PRO A 82 -6.71 0.90 7.97
N ALA A 83 -5.51 0.75 7.40
CA ALA A 83 -5.34 0.46 5.99
C ALA A 83 -5.69 -1.02 5.77
N VAL A 84 -6.74 -1.29 5.00
CA VAL A 84 -7.18 -2.64 4.69
C VAL A 84 -7.27 -2.80 3.19
N VAL A 85 -6.58 -3.80 2.64
CA VAL A 85 -6.72 -4.19 1.24
C VAL A 85 -7.90 -5.14 1.10
N LYS A 86 -8.69 -4.94 0.04
CA LYS A 86 -9.78 -5.86 -0.29
C LYS A 86 -9.23 -7.12 -0.94
N ASN A 87 -9.90 -8.25 -0.71
CA ASN A 87 -9.59 -9.48 -1.42
C ASN A 87 -9.93 -9.30 -2.91
N LEU A 88 -9.01 -9.69 -3.81
CA LEU A 88 -9.23 -9.60 -5.25
C LEU A 88 -10.48 -10.36 -5.70
N ASN A 89 -10.81 -11.48 -5.06
CA ASN A 89 -11.97 -12.30 -5.38
C ASN A 89 -13.31 -11.68 -4.89
N SER A 90 -13.28 -10.49 -4.28
CA SER A 90 -14.49 -9.75 -3.90
C SER A 90 -14.99 -8.79 -4.99
N PHE A 91 -14.24 -8.62 -6.08
CA PHE A 91 -14.64 -7.79 -7.21
C PHE A 91 -15.30 -8.64 -8.29
N ASN A 92 -16.30 -8.08 -8.97
CA ASN A 92 -17.07 -8.79 -10.00
C ASN A 92 -16.65 -8.40 -11.42
N SER A 93 -15.91 -7.30 -11.58
CA SER A 93 -15.56 -6.75 -12.89
C SER A 93 -14.26 -5.96 -12.86
N ASP A 94 -13.66 -5.77 -14.04
CA ASP A 94 -12.52 -4.87 -14.24
C ASP A 94 -12.83 -3.45 -13.79
N SER A 95 -14.04 -2.95 -14.07
CA SER A 95 -14.48 -1.61 -13.66
C SER A 95 -14.59 -1.45 -12.15
N ASP A 96 -15.12 -2.45 -11.44
CA ASP A 96 -15.20 -2.42 -9.97
C ASP A 96 -13.81 -2.39 -9.35
N TYR A 97 -12.91 -3.22 -9.88
CA TYR A 97 -11.55 -3.28 -9.40
C TYR A 97 -10.79 -1.98 -9.70
N LEU A 98 -10.90 -1.44 -10.92
CA LEU A 98 -10.30 -0.15 -11.28
C LEU A 98 -10.85 0.99 -10.41
N SER A 99 -12.15 1.00 -10.12
CA SER A 99 -12.76 1.97 -9.20
C SER A 99 -12.14 1.88 -7.80
N TYR A 100 -11.97 0.67 -7.27
CA TYR A 100 -11.27 0.45 -6.01
C TYR A 100 -9.83 0.95 -6.02
N LEU A 101 -9.06 0.61 -7.07
CA LEU A 101 -7.69 1.11 -7.24
C LEU A 101 -7.67 2.65 -7.23
N ASN A 102 -8.61 3.29 -7.92
CA ASN A 102 -8.66 4.74 -8.07
C ASN A 102 -9.13 5.51 -6.83
N THR A 103 -9.94 4.88 -5.97
CA THR A 103 -10.63 5.60 -4.89
C THR A 103 -10.13 5.24 -3.49
N ASP A 104 -9.69 4.00 -3.27
CA ASP A 104 -9.40 3.53 -1.93
C ASP A 104 -8.08 4.07 -1.38
N LYS A 105 -8.03 4.42 -0.08
CA LYS A 105 -6.84 4.99 0.55
C LYS A 105 -5.66 4.01 0.59
N SER A 106 -5.93 2.70 0.61
CA SER A 106 -4.93 1.62 0.54
C SER A 106 -4.22 1.53 -0.81
N GLN A 107 -4.87 1.97 -1.89
CA GLN A 107 -4.40 1.75 -3.25
C GLN A 107 -3.51 2.87 -3.81
N LYS A 108 -2.91 3.70 -2.95
CA LYS A 108 -2.09 4.84 -3.37
C LYS A 108 -0.90 4.44 -4.23
N LEU A 109 -0.22 3.36 -3.86
CA LEU A 109 0.93 2.88 -4.64
C LEU A 109 0.47 2.33 -5.99
N SER A 110 -0.57 1.49 -6.01
CA SER A 110 -1.19 0.97 -7.23
C SER A 110 -1.55 2.11 -8.20
N ARG A 111 -2.22 3.16 -7.73
CA ARG A 111 -2.54 4.34 -8.55
C ARG A 111 -1.31 5.04 -9.11
N ALA A 112 -0.27 5.19 -8.29
CA ALA A 112 0.94 5.86 -8.71
C ALA A 112 1.68 5.04 -9.79
N LEU A 113 1.64 3.71 -9.72
CA LEU A 113 2.19 2.81 -10.73
C LEU A 113 1.36 2.81 -12.02
N LEU A 114 0.03 2.81 -11.92
CA LEU A 114 -0.85 2.90 -13.10
C LEU A 114 -0.62 4.18 -13.91
N LYS A 115 -0.28 5.30 -13.26
CA LYS A 115 0.09 6.55 -13.94
C LYS A 115 1.36 6.45 -14.79
N LEU A 116 2.17 5.41 -14.62
CA LEU A 116 3.34 5.15 -15.48
C LEU A 116 2.95 4.50 -16.82
N ILE A 117 1.73 3.99 -16.94
CA ILE A 117 1.21 3.29 -18.12
C ILE A 117 0.06 4.13 -18.68
N PRO A 118 0.29 4.96 -19.72
CA PRO A 118 -0.79 5.67 -20.37
C PRO A 118 -1.82 4.71 -20.93
N ASN A 119 -3.11 5.05 -20.79
CA ASN A 119 -4.23 4.22 -21.24
C ASN A 119 -4.25 2.81 -20.63
N ALA A 120 -3.77 2.66 -19.40
CA ALA A 120 -3.75 1.38 -18.69
C ALA A 120 -5.13 0.70 -18.71
N ASN A 121 -5.21 -0.43 -19.41
CA ASN A 121 -6.38 -1.29 -19.40
C ASN A 121 -6.24 -2.34 -18.30
N VAL A 122 -6.77 -2.06 -17.11
CA VAL A 122 -6.65 -2.95 -15.94
C VAL A 122 -7.56 -4.16 -16.09
N SER A 123 -7.00 -5.35 -15.93
CA SER A 123 -7.75 -6.61 -15.87
C SER A 123 -7.73 -7.20 -14.46
N LEU A 124 -8.92 -7.46 -13.91
CA LEU A 124 -9.11 -8.19 -12.66
C LEU A 124 -8.58 -9.62 -12.79
N ASN A 125 -8.89 -10.31 -13.90
CA ASN A 125 -8.45 -11.69 -14.13
C ASN A 125 -6.90 -11.79 -14.14
N LEU A 126 -6.23 -10.90 -14.88
CA LEU A 126 -4.78 -10.85 -14.91
C LEU A 126 -4.19 -10.53 -13.53
N SER A 127 -4.84 -9.63 -12.78
CA SER A 127 -4.42 -9.27 -11.42
C SER A 127 -4.56 -10.46 -10.45
N GLN A 128 -5.65 -11.21 -10.53
CA GLN A 128 -5.88 -12.43 -9.75
C GLN A 128 -4.81 -13.48 -10.06
N GLN A 129 -4.61 -13.81 -11.34
CA GLN A 129 -3.62 -14.80 -11.78
C GLN A 129 -2.18 -14.41 -11.42
N ALA A 130 -1.81 -13.14 -11.63
CA ALA A 130 -0.48 -12.64 -11.29
C ALA A 130 -0.22 -12.63 -9.78
N SER A 131 -1.24 -12.35 -8.95
CA SER A 131 -1.14 -12.43 -7.48
C SER A 131 -0.91 -13.86 -6.97
N MET A 132 -1.24 -14.85 -7.79
CA MET A 132 -1.09 -16.28 -7.52
C MET A 132 0.14 -16.91 -8.20
N ASN A 133 1.03 -16.10 -8.81
CA ASN A 133 2.17 -16.59 -9.62
C ASN A 133 1.77 -17.56 -10.75
N LYS A 134 0.52 -17.53 -11.20
CA LYS A 134 -0.01 -18.51 -12.15
C LYS A 134 -0.87 -17.81 -13.19
N ILE A 135 -0.22 -17.37 -14.27
CA ILE A 135 -0.87 -16.72 -15.41
C ILE A 135 -1.06 -17.75 -16.53
N THR A 136 -2.30 -18.15 -16.77
CA THR A 136 -2.69 -19.19 -17.74
C THR A 136 -3.46 -18.63 -18.93
N ASP A 137 -4.26 -17.59 -18.74
CA ASP A 137 -5.20 -17.11 -19.78
C ASP A 137 -4.57 -16.02 -20.65
N TYR A 138 -3.30 -15.72 -20.41
CA TYR A 138 -2.56 -14.66 -21.06
C TYR A 138 -1.27 -15.20 -21.69
N GLN A 139 -0.79 -14.45 -22.67
CA GLN A 139 0.45 -14.67 -23.40
C GLN A 139 1.29 -13.39 -23.43
N ASN A 140 2.54 -13.51 -23.87
CA ASN A 140 3.48 -12.39 -23.95
C ASN A 140 3.62 -11.66 -22.60
N ILE A 141 3.76 -12.42 -21.52
CA ILE A 141 3.78 -11.88 -20.17
C ILE A 141 5.05 -11.07 -19.96
N ILE A 142 4.89 -9.80 -19.60
CA ILE A 142 5.98 -8.91 -19.19
C ILE A 142 5.77 -8.59 -17.71
N ASN A 143 6.64 -9.14 -16.87
CA ASN A 143 6.60 -8.86 -15.44
C ASN A 143 7.41 -7.59 -15.13
N LEU A 144 6.70 -6.46 -15.04
CA LEU A 144 7.28 -5.16 -14.71
C LEU A 144 7.87 -5.14 -13.29
N GLY A 145 7.35 -5.97 -12.38
CA GLY A 145 7.86 -6.14 -11.02
C GLY A 145 9.26 -6.76 -10.96
N THR A 146 9.65 -7.60 -11.92
CA THR A 146 10.97 -8.26 -11.94
C THR A 146 12.03 -7.47 -12.71
N VAL A 147 11.68 -6.29 -13.24
CA VAL A 147 12.61 -5.45 -13.98
C VAL A 147 13.72 -4.98 -13.05
N SER A 148 14.98 -5.31 -13.40
CA SER A 148 16.15 -4.89 -12.64
C SER A 148 16.53 -3.44 -12.89
N GLY A 149 17.03 -2.78 -11.85
CA GLY A 149 17.52 -1.42 -11.93
C GLY A 149 18.51 -1.09 -10.82
N THR A 150 19.02 0.13 -10.86
CA THR A 150 19.92 0.67 -9.84
C THR A 150 19.20 1.79 -9.11
N VAL A 151 19.23 1.75 -7.78
CA VAL A 151 18.59 2.75 -6.93
C VAL A 151 19.62 3.36 -5.97
N THR A 152 19.45 4.65 -5.69
CA THR A 152 20.27 5.39 -4.72
C THR A 152 19.38 5.83 -3.56
N GLU A 153 19.67 5.33 -2.36
CA GLU A 153 18.97 5.65 -1.12
C GLU A 153 19.96 6.23 -0.11
N GLY A 154 19.87 7.54 0.13
CA GLY A 154 20.88 8.26 0.91
C GLY A 154 22.25 8.20 0.23
N ALA A 155 23.26 7.70 0.94
CA ALA A 155 24.62 7.56 0.43
C ALA A 155 24.89 6.22 -0.29
N ILE A 156 23.91 5.32 -0.36
CA ILE A 156 24.09 3.96 -0.88
C ILE A 156 23.46 3.85 -2.26
N THR A 157 24.22 3.32 -3.22
CA THR A 157 23.71 2.92 -4.53
C THR A 157 23.81 1.41 -4.66
N HIS A 158 22.72 0.74 -5.04
CA HIS A 158 22.68 -0.71 -5.16
C HIS A 158 21.76 -1.18 -6.28
N LYS A 159 21.95 -2.43 -6.73
CA LYS A 159 21.08 -3.10 -7.70
C LYS A 159 19.90 -3.75 -6.99
N THR A 160 18.73 -3.70 -7.61
CA THR A 160 17.49 -4.31 -7.10
C THR A 160 16.52 -4.58 -8.26
N ILE A 161 15.35 -5.13 -7.97
CA ILE A 161 14.22 -5.21 -8.89
C ILE A 161 13.10 -4.27 -8.46
N VAL A 162 12.20 -3.92 -9.37
CA VAL A 162 11.06 -3.02 -9.11
C VAL A 162 10.25 -3.49 -7.90
N HIS A 163 9.96 -4.79 -7.80
CA HIS A 163 9.24 -5.39 -6.69
C HIS A 163 9.90 -5.07 -5.33
N ASP A 164 11.15 -5.48 -5.15
CA ASP A 164 11.85 -5.36 -3.86
C ASP A 164 12.03 -3.90 -3.45
N PHE A 165 12.33 -3.02 -4.40
CA PHE A 165 12.38 -1.59 -4.16
C PHE A 165 11.04 -1.02 -3.69
N LEU A 166 9.93 -1.39 -4.36
CA LEU A 166 8.60 -0.89 -4.02
C LEU A 166 8.13 -1.39 -2.66
N MET A 167 8.54 -2.60 -2.24
CA MET A 167 8.23 -3.15 -0.92
C MET A 167 9.12 -2.60 0.21
N GLY A 168 10.13 -1.78 -0.11
CA GLY A 168 10.99 -1.12 0.88
C GLY A 168 10.29 -0.04 1.73
N PHE A 169 10.89 0.31 2.88
CA PHE A 169 10.28 1.15 3.93
C PHE A 169 10.59 2.66 3.85
N SER A 170 11.38 3.12 2.89
CA SER A 170 12.11 4.40 2.96
C SER A 170 11.46 5.58 2.21
N ALA A 171 10.57 5.33 1.25
CA ALA A 171 10.07 6.35 0.32
C ALA A 171 8.54 6.50 0.32
N THR A 172 8.06 7.70 -0.01
CA THR A 172 6.63 7.95 -0.25
C THR A 172 6.16 7.20 -1.49
N ASN A 173 4.88 6.84 -1.58
CA ASN A 173 4.35 6.08 -2.73
C ASN A 173 4.59 6.79 -4.08
N ALA A 174 4.58 8.13 -4.10
CA ALA A 174 4.92 8.90 -5.28
C ALA A 174 6.42 8.82 -5.64
N ALA A 175 7.31 8.89 -4.65
CA ALA A 175 8.75 8.72 -4.88
C ALA A 175 9.08 7.29 -5.32
N LYS A 176 8.44 6.29 -4.70
CA LYS A 176 8.51 4.87 -5.09
C LYS A 176 8.14 4.70 -6.56
N ALA A 177 6.96 5.18 -6.98
CA ALA A 177 6.52 5.07 -8.37
C ALA A 177 7.45 5.82 -9.33
N LYS A 178 7.96 7.01 -8.95
CA LYS A 178 8.92 7.76 -9.78
C LYS A 178 10.22 6.98 -10.02
N THR A 179 10.77 6.36 -8.98
CA THR A 179 11.98 5.55 -9.11
C THR A 179 11.72 4.26 -9.89
N ALA A 180 10.60 3.58 -9.64
CA ALA A 180 10.19 2.43 -10.45
C ALA A 180 10.05 2.80 -11.94
N GLY A 181 9.43 3.94 -12.26
CA GLY A 181 9.35 4.46 -13.63
C GLY A 181 10.72 4.68 -14.28
N LYS A 182 11.71 5.16 -13.53
CA LYS A 182 13.11 5.26 -14.03
C LYS A 182 13.73 3.89 -14.29
N MET A 183 13.52 2.93 -13.40
CA MET A 183 14.01 1.55 -13.58
C MET A 183 13.41 0.91 -14.84
N LEU A 184 12.10 1.08 -15.04
CA LEU A 184 11.38 0.62 -16.23
C LEU A 184 11.91 1.27 -17.50
N ALA A 185 12.03 2.60 -17.54
CA ALA A 185 12.52 3.34 -18.69
C ALA A 185 13.96 2.96 -19.06
N ALA A 186 14.83 2.73 -18.08
CA ALA A 186 16.21 2.28 -18.30
C ALA A 186 16.30 0.88 -18.96
N LYS A 187 15.20 0.11 -18.95
CA LYS A 187 15.07 -1.19 -19.62
C LYS A 187 14.19 -1.13 -20.87
N GLY A 188 13.91 0.07 -21.38
CA GLY A 188 13.14 0.30 -22.60
C GLY A 188 11.62 0.37 -22.39
N TYR A 189 11.13 0.20 -21.17
CA TYR A 189 9.71 0.38 -20.82
C TYR A 189 9.41 1.85 -20.52
N THR A 190 9.61 2.71 -21.52
CA THR A 190 9.24 4.12 -21.44
C THR A 190 7.72 4.28 -21.43
N SER A 191 7.24 5.47 -21.05
CA SER A 191 5.81 5.81 -21.11
C SER A 191 5.22 5.52 -22.50
N ASP A 192 5.92 5.90 -23.57
CA ASP A 192 5.46 5.69 -24.95
C ASP A 192 5.47 4.21 -25.34
N LYS A 193 6.49 3.46 -24.90
CA LYS A 193 6.52 2.01 -25.12
C LYS A 193 5.35 1.32 -24.43
N LEU A 194 5.07 1.69 -23.19
CA LEU A 194 3.95 1.14 -22.41
C LEU A 194 2.60 1.51 -23.04
N ALA A 195 2.44 2.76 -23.49
CA ALA A 195 1.25 3.20 -24.22
C ALA A 195 1.05 2.41 -25.52
N SER A 196 2.13 2.19 -26.29
CA SER A 196 2.10 1.39 -27.51
C SER A 196 1.67 -0.06 -27.23
N LEU A 197 2.12 -0.66 -26.12
CA LEU A 197 1.69 -1.99 -25.72
C LEU A 197 0.19 -2.01 -25.37
N MET A 198 -0.33 -1.00 -24.67
CA MET A 198 -1.78 -0.90 -24.40
C MET A 198 -2.59 -0.85 -25.71
N SER A 199 -2.15 -0.04 -26.69
CA SER A 199 -2.78 0.01 -28.02
C SER A 199 -2.71 -1.30 -28.80
N GLN A 200 -1.79 -2.20 -28.45
CA GLN A 200 -1.66 -3.53 -29.05
C GLN A 200 -2.51 -4.60 -28.33
N GLY A 201 -3.37 -4.21 -27.39
CA GLY A 201 -4.24 -5.12 -26.65
C GLY A 201 -3.62 -5.76 -25.41
N TYR A 202 -2.48 -5.25 -24.93
CA TYR A 202 -1.99 -5.65 -23.61
C TYR A 202 -2.91 -5.10 -22.51
N GLN A 203 -3.13 -5.92 -21.49
CA GLN A 203 -3.82 -5.56 -20.25
C GLN A 203 -2.82 -5.45 -19.10
N VAL A 204 -3.19 -4.72 -18.05
CA VAL A 204 -2.39 -4.53 -16.84
C VAL A 204 -2.95 -5.41 -15.72
N GLY A 205 -2.12 -6.29 -15.18
CA GLY A 205 -2.36 -6.98 -13.92
C GLY A 205 -1.62 -6.28 -12.80
N ILE A 206 -2.35 -5.80 -11.80
CA ILE A 206 -1.75 -5.13 -10.66
C ILE A 206 -2.41 -5.57 -9.35
N TYR A 207 -1.59 -5.88 -8.37
CA TYR A 207 -1.99 -6.06 -6.98
C TYR A 207 -0.89 -5.47 -6.12
N VAL A 208 -1.23 -4.63 -5.14
CA VAL A 208 -0.25 -4.09 -4.21
C VAL A 208 -0.88 -4.07 -2.82
N ASN A 209 -0.31 -4.85 -1.91
CA ASN A 209 -0.74 -4.83 -0.51
C ASN A 209 -0.18 -3.59 0.23
N ASP A 210 1.03 -3.12 -0.13
CA ASP A 210 1.71 -1.95 0.48
C ASP A 210 1.81 -2.03 2.02
N GLY A 211 1.87 -3.25 2.58
CA GLY A 211 1.92 -3.50 4.03
C GLY A 211 0.59 -3.26 4.76
N ALA A 212 -0.50 -3.08 4.03
CA ALA A 212 -1.83 -2.95 4.61
C ALA A 212 -2.34 -4.29 5.16
N ALA A 213 -3.27 -4.20 6.12
CA ALA A 213 -3.97 -5.37 6.63
C ALA A 213 -4.83 -6.02 5.54
N THR A 214 -5.08 -7.32 5.64
CA THR A 214 -6.06 -8.02 4.80
C THR A 214 -7.44 -8.11 5.47
N SER A 215 -7.48 -8.00 6.79
CA SER A 215 -8.72 -7.86 7.55
C SER A 215 -8.47 -7.20 8.90
N VAL A 216 -9.52 -6.60 9.44
CA VAL A 216 -9.58 -6.11 10.81
C VAL A 216 -10.78 -6.71 11.50
N GLY A 217 -10.61 -7.18 12.73
CA GLY A 217 -11.73 -7.58 13.57
C GLY A 217 -12.52 -6.36 14.03
N LYS A 218 -12.35 -5.97 15.30
CA LYS A 218 -13.00 -4.76 15.81
C LYS A 218 -12.28 -3.53 15.25
N SER A 219 -13.00 -2.67 14.53
CA SER A 219 -12.43 -1.43 13.98
C SER A 219 -11.79 -0.59 15.08
N GLY A 220 -10.56 -0.12 14.84
CA GLY A 220 -9.81 0.67 15.81
C GLY A 220 -9.11 -0.15 16.91
N TYR A 221 -8.74 -1.41 16.64
CA TYR A 221 -7.93 -2.24 17.54
C TYR A 221 -6.79 -2.95 16.76
N PRO A 222 -5.51 -2.52 16.90
CA PRO A 222 -4.41 -3.08 16.11
C PRO A 222 -4.15 -4.55 16.39
N SER A 223 -4.47 -5.03 17.60
CA SER A 223 -4.37 -6.44 18.00
C SER A 223 -5.31 -7.37 17.22
N THR A 224 -6.29 -6.83 16.50
CA THR A 224 -7.24 -7.60 15.68
C THR A 224 -6.97 -7.48 14.18
N ILE A 225 -5.83 -6.89 13.81
CA ILE A 225 -5.38 -6.79 12.43
C ILE A 225 -4.78 -8.14 12.01
N SER A 226 -5.20 -8.62 10.85
CA SER A 226 -4.59 -9.75 10.18
C SER A 226 -3.88 -9.28 8.92
N PHE A 227 -2.69 -9.83 8.70
CA PHE A 227 -1.94 -9.73 7.45
C PHE A 227 -1.99 -11.05 6.65
N LYS A 228 -2.76 -12.04 7.12
CA LYS A 228 -2.92 -13.32 6.43
C LYS A 228 -3.58 -13.07 5.08
N SER A 229 -2.84 -13.33 4.02
CA SER A 229 -3.31 -13.17 2.65
C SER A 229 -3.58 -14.53 2.03
N SER A 230 -4.62 -14.62 1.21
CA SER A 230 -4.85 -15.78 0.34
C SER A 230 -4.06 -15.71 -0.96
N VAL A 231 -3.39 -14.58 -1.23
CA VAL A 231 -2.53 -14.42 -2.41
C VAL A 231 -1.09 -14.79 -2.08
N GLN A 232 -0.38 -15.35 -3.06
CA GLN A 232 1.00 -15.81 -2.90
C GLN A 232 2.01 -14.66 -2.99
N ASN A 233 1.69 -13.63 -3.77
CA ASN A 233 2.50 -12.42 -3.89
C ASN A 233 1.84 -11.25 -3.18
N ASN A 234 2.59 -10.57 -2.33
CA ASN A 234 2.19 -9.30 -1.71
C ASN A 234 2.19 -8.13 -2.72
N MET A 235 2.78 -8.32 -3.90
CA MET A 235 2.71 -7.41 -5.03
C MET A 235 2.76 -8.16 -6.38
N ALA A 236 1.90 -7.78 -7.31
CA ALA A 236 2.00 -8.12 -8.72
C ALA A 236 1.96 -6.84 -9.56
N PHE A 237 2.83 -6.75 -10.57
CA PHE A 237 2.79 -5.67 -11.55
C PHE A 237 3.28 -6.21 -12.90
N VAL A 238 2.31 -6.56 -13.75
CA VAL A 238 2.56 -7.25 -15.01
C VAL A 238 1.72 -6.62 -16.11
N ILE A 239 2.18 -6.76 -17.35
CA ILE A 239 1.35 -6.55 -18.53
C ILE A 239 1.38 -7.80 -19.40
N ALA A 240 0.26 -8.17 -19.99
CA ALA A 240 0.17 -9.35 -20.85
C ALA A 240 -0.99 -9.21 -21.84
N LYS A 241 -0.95 -9.94 -22.95
CA LYS A 241 -2.09 -10.02 -23.88
C LYS A 241 -2.98 -11.20 -23.50
N PRO A 242 -4.31 -11.09 -23.55
CA PRO A 242 -5.18 -12.26 -23.50
C PRO A 242 -4.77 -13.27 -24.59
N LYS A 243 -4.91 -14.56 -24.30
CA LYS A 243 -4.85 -15.57 -25.37
C LYS A 243 -6.09 -15.41 -26.25
N GLU A 244 -5.89 -15.56 -27.55
CA GLU A 244 -7.00 -15.72 -28.47
C GLU A 244 -7.57 -17.13 -28.26
N ASN A 245 -8.89 -17.23 -28.13
CA ASN A 245 -9.60 -18.51 -28.02
C ASN A 245 -9.69 -19.19 -29.38
#